data_AF-A0A1V5RM09-F1
#
_entry.id   AF-A0A1V5RM09-F1
#
_cell.length_a   1.000
_cell.length_b   1.000
_cell.length_c   1.000
_cell.angle_alpha   90.00
_cell.angle_beta   90.00
_cell.angle_gamma   90.00
#
_symmetry.space_group_name_H-M   'P 1'
#
loop_
_entity.id
_entity.type
_entity.pdbx_description
1 polymer ?
#
loop_
_entity_poly.entity_id
_entity_poly.type
_entity_poly.pdbx_seq_one_letter_code
_entity_poly.pdbx_strand_id
1 'polypeptide(L)'
;MPLYISSGTWSLLGSELGEPLTTVEAMESGFTNEVAANSQIRYLKNIMGMWIQQECVRHWESQEGKLTWKELDEQTLLEEAYQGSIDVNDLRFLKPNTYDNLMVDRIDAYLEEHGMEKPKNKGQYMVAIYRGLATAYAEAIGDLERVLGVSFASLNIIGGGSKNEILNQWAADATGLTVLAGPVEATALGNLIVQSWATGELASLQEGRDLIRTLHKVKTFTPRS
;
A
#
# COMPACT_ATOMS: atom_id res chain seq x y z
N MET A 1 -18.50 5.74 -2.28
CA MET A 1 -17.29 6.57 -2.18
C MET A 1 -16.09 5.69 -2.48
N PRO A 2 -15.20 6.05 -3.43
CA PRO A 2 -14.09 5.19 -3.81
C PRO A 2 -12.96 5.23 -2.77
N LEU A 3 -12.62 4.07 -2.22
CA LEU A 3 -11.39 3.87 -1.43
C LEU A 3 -10.26 3.43 -2.35
N TYR A 4 -9.07 4.00 -2.14
CA TYR A 4 -7.88 3.62 -2.90
C TYR A 4 -6.62 3.57 -2.03
N ILE A 5 -5.64 2.79 -2.51
CA ILE A 5 -4.24 2.87 -2.12
C ILE A 5 -3.42 3.10 -3.40
N SER A 6 -2.71 4.22 -3.45
CA SER A 6 -1.61 4.39 -4.41
C SER A 6 -0.36 3.72 -3.83
N SER A 7 -0.07 2.50 -4.30
CA SER A 7 0.98 1.65 -3.74
C SER A 7 2.27 1.74 -4.55
N GLY A 8 3.30 2.28 -3.93
CA GLY A 8 4.67 2.37 -4.45
C GLY A 8 5.67 2.24 -3.30
N THR A 9 6.76 3.03 -3.33
CA THR A 9 7.67 3.16 -2.19
C THR A 9 6.91 3.60 -0.93
N TRP A 10 5.95 4.49 -1.10
CA TRP A 10 4.94 4.85 -0.12
C TRP A 10 3.58 4.28 -0.52
N SER A 11 2.74 4.01 0.47
CA SER A 11 1.33 3.66 0.26
C SER A 11 0.48 4.84 0.70
N LEU A 12 -0.17 5.51 -0.26
CA LEU A 12 -1.11 6.61 0.05
C LEU A 12 -2.53 6.06 0.06
N LEU A 13 -3.09 5.88 1.25
CA LEU A 13 -4.42 5.33 1.46
C LEU A 13 -5.43 6.45 1.67
N GLY A 14 -6.51 6.49 0.90
CA GLY A 14 -7.50 7.54 1.08
C GLY A 14 -8.73 7.44 0.19
N SER A 15 -9.49 8.53 0.21
CA SER A 15 -10.73 8.69 -0.54
C SER A 15 -10.90 10.13 -1.04
N GLU A 16 -11.75 10.32 -2.05
CA GLU A 16 -12.12 11.64 -2.56
C GLU A 16 -13.31 12.23 -1.79
N LEU A 17 -13.16 13.48 -1.35
CA LEU A 17 -14.17 14.30 -0.68
C LEU A 17 -14.49 15.56 -1.51
N GLY A 18 -15.70 16.09 -1.33
CA GLY A 18 -16.12 17.34 -1.97
C GLY A 18 -15.48 18.60 -1.36
N GLU A 19 -15.11 18.53 -0.08
CA GLU A 19 -14.52 19.64 0.68
C GLU A 19 -13.50 19.13 1.70
N PRO A 20 -12.56 19.97 2.17
CA PRO A 20 -11.57 19.56 3.16
C PRO A 20 -12.23 19.22 4.50
N LEU A 21 -11.72 18.18 5.15
CA LEU A 21 -12.14 17.82 6.50
C LEU A 21 -11.13 18.34 7.53
N THR A 22 -11.59 19.24 8.41
CA THR A 22 -10.74 19.99 9.35
C THR A 22 -11.23 19.91 10.80
N THR A 23 -11.98 18.86 11.15
CA THR A 23 -12.43 18.63 12.53
C THR A 23 -11.28 18.18 13.44
N VAL A 24 -11.52 18.14 14.75
CA VAL A 24 -10.53 17.66 15.72
C VAL A 24 -10.22 16.18 15.47
N GLU A 25 -11.25 15.38 15.18
CA GLU A 25 -11.11 13.97 14.85
C GLU A 25 -10.27 13.77 13.58
N ALA A 26 -10.41 14.66 12.60
CA ALA A 26 -9.61 14.66 11.37
C ALA A 26 -8.14 15.03 11.62
N MET A 27 -7.87 15.92 12.59
CA MET A 27 -6.51 16.25 13.02
C MET A 27 -5.86 15.07 13.76
N GLU A 28 -6.60 14.40 14.62
CA GLU A 28 -6.11 13.28 15.45
C GLU A 28 -5.89 11.99 14.64
N SER A 29 -6.59 11.81 13.52
CA SER A 29 -6.47 10.61 12.67
C SER A 29 -5.16 10.51 11.88
N GLY A 30 -4.46 11.64 11.70
CA GLY A 30 -3.23 11.74 10.91
C GLY A 30 -3.43 11.72 9.40
N PHE A 31 -4.68 11.90 8.92
CA PHE A 31 -4.98 12.10 7.50
C PHE A 31 -4.74 13.57 7.08
N THR A 32 -4.46 13.78 5.80
CA THR A 32 -4.22 15.09 5.20
C THR A 32 -5.22 15.37 4.08
N ASN A 33 -5.44 16.66 3.80
CA ASN A 33 -6.26 17.13 2.71
C ASN A 33 -5.37 17.58 1.54
N GLU A 34 -5.30 16.80 0.45
CA GLU A 34 -4.61 17.19 -0.78
C GLU A 34 -5.60 17.57 -1.88
N VAL A 35 -5.33 18.64 -2.63
CA VAL A 35 -6.20 19.06 -3.75
C VAL A 35 -5.97 18.18 -4.97
N ALA A 36 -7.05 17.76 -5.64
CA ALA A 36 -7.06 17.01 -6.90
C ALA A 36 -7.29 17.92 -8.11
N ALA A 37 -7.06 17.39 -9.33
CA ALA A 37 -7.18 18.14 -10.58
C ALA A 37 -8.61 18.67 -10.85
N ASN A 38 -9.64 18.01 -10.33
CA ASN A 38 -11.04 18.44 -10.40
C ASN A 38 -11.47 19.31 -9.22
N SER A 39 -10.53 19.89 -8.46
CA SER A 39 -10.76 20.68 -7.24
C SER A 39 -11.41 19.90 -6.07
N GLN A 40 -11.57 18.58 -6.18
CA GLN A 40 -11.93 17.73 -5.05
C GLN A 40 -10.74 17.54 -4.11
N ILE A 41 -11.00 16.98 -2.94
CA ILE A 41 -9.98 16.68 -1.94
C ILE A 41 -9.69 15.20 -1.91
N ARG A 42 -8.42 14.85 -2.07
CA ARG A 42 -7.87 13.54 -1.71
C ARG A 42 -7.55 13.56 -0.23
N TYR A 43 -8.46 13.02 0.58
CA TYR A 43 -8.25 12.88 2.01
C TYR A 43 -7.55 11.55 2.27
N LEU A 44 -6.26 11.61 2.61
CA LEU A 44 -5.39 10.43 2.62
C LEU A 44 -4.39 10.40 3.77
N LYS A 45 -3.88 9.22 4.08
CA LYS A 45 -2.82 8.99 5.07
C LYS A 45 -1.64 8.31 4.37
N ASN A 46 -0.44 8.73 4.76
CA ASN A 46 0.78 8.10 4.30
C ASN A 46 1.06 6.88 5.18
N ILE A 47 1.28 5.74 4.55
CA ILE A 47 1.72 4.50 5.17
C ILE A 47 3.06 4.15 4.52
N MET A 48 4.00 3.66 5.31
CA MET A 48 5.25 3.14 4.74
C MET A 48 4.88 2.04 3.74
N GLY A 49 5.25 2.22 2.47
CA GLY A 49 4.85 1.30 1.41
C GLY A 49 5.88 0.20 1.22
N MET A 50 6.22 -0.05 -0.03
CA MET A 50 7.21 -1.07 -0.41
C MET A 50 8.66 -0.66 -0.07
N TRP A 51 8.87 0.45 0.64
CA TRP A 51 10.19 0.94 1.03
C TRP A 51 11.00 -0.09 1.85
N ILE A 52 10.39 -0.70 2.86
CA ILE A 52 11.08 -1.61 3.78
C ILE A 52 11.63 -2.82 3.02
N GLN A 53 10.80 -3.47 2.22
CA GLN A 53 11.24 -4.59 1.39
C GLN A 53 12.29 -4.18 0.35
N GLN A 54 12.21 -2.97 -0.21
CA GLN A 54 13.18 -2.48 -1.20
C GLN A 54 14.56 -2.33 -0.57
N GLU A 55 14.64 -1.81 0.67
CA GLU A 55 15.90 -1.69 1.38
C GLU A 55 16.46 -3.06 1.81
N CYS A 56 15.61 -4.01 2.21
CA CYS A 56 16.04 -5.40 2.46
C CYS A 56 16.62 -6.04 1.20
N VAL A 57 15.91 -5.93 0.07
CA VAL A 57 16.36 -6.50 -1.21
C VAL A 57 17.66 -5.86 -1.69
N ARG A 58 17.79 -4.53 -1.60
CA ARG A 58 19.05 -3.84 -1.92
C ARG A 58 20.23 -4.35 -1.10
N HIS A 59 20.01 -4.60 0.19
CA HIS A 59 21.04 -5.17 1.05
C HIS A 59 21.40 -6.59 0.60
N TRP A 60 20.42 -7.47 0.41
CA TRP A 60 20.69 -8.85 -0.03
C TRP A 60 21.37 -8.90 -1.39
N GLU A 61 20.96 -8.08 -2.35
CA GLU A 61 21.59 -8.02 -3.67
C GLU A 61 23.05 -7.54 -3.62
N SER A 62 23.40 -6.71 -2.64
CA SER A 62 24.79 -6.29 -2.43
C SER A 62 25.71 -7.42 -1.97
N GLN A 63 25.14 -8.48 -1.36
CA GLN A 63 25.88 -9.62 -0.82
C GLN A 63 25.88 -10.82 -1.79
N GLU A 64 24.74 -11.08 -2.43
CA GLU A 64 24.49 -12.33 -3.18
C GLU A 64 24.34 -12.11 -4.69
N GLY A 65 24.30 -10.85 -5.14
CA GLY A 65 24.00 -10.50 -6.53
C GLY A 65 22.50 -10.40 -6.79
N LYS A 66 22.14 -10.23 -8.06
CA LYS A 66 20.76 -9.88 -8.47
C LYS A 66 19.74 -10.94 -8.05
N LEU A 67 18.66 -10.50 -7.42
CA LEU A 67 17.52 -11.34 -7.02
C LEU A 67 16.32 -11.10 -7.95
N THR A 68 15.40 -12.06 -7.99
CA THR A 68 14.12 -11.86 -8.68
C THR A 68 12.95 -11.80 -7.70
N TRP A 69 11.97 -10.95 -8.00
CA TRP A 69 10.73 -10.86 -7.22
C TRP A 69 9.98 -12.20 -7.18
N LYS A 70 10.05 -12.98 -8.27
CA LYS A 70 9.43 -14.30 -8.33
C LYS A 70 10.00 -15.25 -7.27
N GLU A 71 11.33 -15.31 -7.13
CA GLU A 71 11.98 -16.16 -6.12
C GLU A 71 11.67 -15.71 -4.70
N LEU A 72 11.56 -14.40 -4.48
CA LEU A 72 11.18 -13.82 -3.18
C LEU A 72 9.72 -14.14 -2.84
N ASP A 73 8.81 -14.05 -3.81
CA ASP A 73 7.40 -14.41 -3.64
C ASP A 73 7.25 -15.90 -3.32
N GLU A 74 7.97 -16.78 -4.02
CA GLU A 74 8.01 -18.22 -3.74
C GLU A 74 8.50 -18.51 -2.32
N GLN A 75 9.59 -17.87 -1.88
CA GLN A 75 10.10 -18.00 -0.50
C GLN A 75 9.10 -17.45 0.53
N THR A 76 8.43 -16.35 0.23
CA THR A 76 7.44 -15.74 1.14
C THR A 76 6.28 -16.69 1.38
N LEU A 77 5.75 -17.32 0.32
CA LEU A 77 4.65 -18.26 0.41
C LEU A 77 5.04 -19.55 1.15
N LEU A 78 6.27 -20.03 0.98
CA LEU A 78 6.78 -21.18 1.73
C LEU A 78 6.87 -20.90 3.24
N GLU A 79 7.00 -19.64 3.62
CA GLU A 79 7.19 -19.19 5.00
C GLU A 79 5.93 -18.55 5.59
N GLU A 80 4.76 -18.67 4.95
CA GLU A 80 3.51 -18.06 5.41
C GLU A 80 3.12 -18.48 6.85
N ALA A 81 3.62 -19.62 7.34
CA ALA A 81 3.39 -20.07 8.71
C ALA A 81 4.20 -19.28 9.77
N TYR A 82 5.27 -18.58 9.39
CA TYR A 82 6.04 -17.73 10.29
C TYR A 82 5.15 -16.61 10.84
N GLN A 83 5.21 -16.29 12.14
CA GLN A 83 4.23 -15.44 12.83
C GLN A 83 4.65 -13.96 12.95
N GLY A 84 5.85 -13.59 12.51
CA GLY A 84 6.34 -12.21 12.63
C GLY A 84 5.46 -11.19 11.89
N SER A 85 5.37 -9.99 12.46
CA SER A 85 4.75 -8.81 11.87
C SER A 85 5.41 -7.56 12.45
N ILE A 86 5.60 -6.52 11.63
CA ILE A 86 6.19 -5.25 12.07
C ILE A 86 5.18 -4.10 11.94
N ASP A 87 5.24 -3.11 12.84
CA ASP A 87 4.60 -1.83 12.59
C ASP A 87 5.42 -1.07 11.55
N VAL A 88 4.96 -1.11 10.31
CA VAL A 88 5.63 -0.46 9.18
C VAL A 88 5.72 1.07 9.33
N ASN A 89 4.90 1.68 10.19
CA ASN A 89 4.91 3.11 10.45
C ASN A 89 5.85 3.50 11.60
N ASP A 90 6.50 2.55 12.28
CA ASP A 90 7.55 2.86 13.25
C ASP A 90 8.66 3.67 12.57
N LEU A 91 9.00 4.82 13.15
CA LEU A 91 9.98 5.77 12.62
C LEU A 91 11.37 5.14 12.40
N ARG A 92 11.68 4.01 13.05
CA ARG A 92 12.92 3.26 12.80
C ARG A 92 13.04 2.82 11.34
N PHE A 93 11.94 2.59 10.64
CA PHE A 93 11.93 2.13 9.25
C PHE A 93 12.02 3.26 8.21
N LEU A 94 12.06 4.52 8.64
CA LEU A 94 12.07 5.67 7.74
C LEU A 94 13.40 5.82 6.97
N LYS A 95 14.53 5.63 7.66
CA LYS A 95 15.86 5.89 7.08
C LYS A 95 16.30 4.74 6.16
N PRO A 96 17.03 5.02 5.07
CA PRO A 96 17.66 3.97 4.28
C PRO A 96 18.71 3.21 5.10
N ASN A 97 19.23 2.12 4.51
CA ASN A 97 20.37 1.38 5.03
C ASN A 97 21.60 2.29 5.22
N THR A 98 22.29 2.10 6.34
CA THR A 98 23.67 2.57 6.55
C THR A 98 24.59 1.37 6.80
N TYR A 99 25.90 1.59 6.79
CA TYR A 99 26.89 0.51 6.95
C TYR A 99 26.79 -0.24 8.31
N ASP A 100 26.18 0.39 9.30
CA ASP A 100 26.04 -0.07 10.69
C ASP A 100 24.58 -0.19 11.15
N ASN A 101 23.61 0.06 10.28
CA ASN A 101 22.20 0.03 10.63
C ASN A 101 21.33 -0.31 9.41
N LEU A 102 21.23 -1.61 9.12
CA LEU A 102 20.48 -2.14 7.99
C LEU A 102 19.01 -2.30 8.34
N MET A 103 18.15 -2.31 7.31
CA MET A 103 16.72 -2.53 7.45
C MET A 103 16.42 -3.89 8.09
N VAL A 104 17.19 -4.92 7.76
CA VAL A 104 17.06 -6.26 8.37
C VAL A 104 17.39 -6.24 9.86
N ASP A 105 18.41 -5.50 10.29
CA ASP A 105 18.78 -5.37 11.71
C ASP A 105 17.66 -4.68 12.50
N ARG A 106 17.02 -3.67 11.89
CA ARG A 106 15.89 -2.95 12.51
C ARG A 106 14.65 -3.83 12.63
N ILE A 107 14.39 -4.69 11.64
CA ILE A 107 13.30 -5.67 11.69
C ILE A 107 13.57 -6.69 12.80
N ASP A 108 14.80 -7.21 12.88
CA ASP A 108 15.20 -8.15 13.93
C ASP A 108 15.02 -7.57 15.33
N ALA A 109 15.49 -6.33 15.53
CA ALA A 109 15.34 -5.61 16.79
C ALA A 109 13.87 -5.36 17.14
N TYR A 110 13.06 -4.92 16.18
CA TYR A 110 11.63 -4.71 16.38
C TYR A 110 10.94 -6.00 16.83
N LEU A 111 11.17 -7.11 16.14
CA LEU A 111 10.52 -8.39 16.45
C LEU A 111 10.96 -8.91 17.82
N GLU A 112 12.24 -8.80 18.16
CA GLU A 112 12.76 -9.18 19.48
C GLU A 112 12.16 -8.35 20.62
N GLU A 113 12.07 -7.02 20.47
CA GLU A 113 11.43 -6.11 21.43
C GLU A 113 9.95 -6.47 21.67
N HIS A 114 9.27 -7.01 20.66
CA HIS A 114 7.87 -7.43 20.72
C HIS A 114 7.69 -8.93 21.03
N GLY A 115 8.76 -9.63 21.42
CA GLY A 115 8.71 -11.04 21.82
C GLY A 115 8.42 -12.02 20.68
N MET A 116 8.66 -11.62 19.43
CA MET A 116 8.51 -12.46 18.23
C MET A 116 9.86 -13.08 17.83
N GLU A 117 9.82 -14.29 17.24
CA GLU A 117 11.04 -14.92 16.71
C GLU A 117 11.65 -14.09 15.58
N LYS A 118 12.98 -13.99 15.50
CA LYS A 118 13.66 -13.33 14.37
C LYS A 118 13.51 -14.13 13.07
N PRO A 119 13.42 -13.45 11.91
CA PRO A 119 13.38 -14.12 10.61
C PRO A 119 14.68 -14.89 10.36
N LYS A 120 14.56 -16.11 9.82
CA LYS A 120 15.70 -17.00 9.52
C LYS A 120 16.10 -16.98 8.04
N ASN A 121 15.25 -16.41 7.19
CA ASN A 121 15.45 -16.34 5.75
C ASN A 121 14.65 -15.16 5.15
N LYS A 122 14.91 -14.86 3.87
CA LYS A 122 14.28 -13.74 3.15
C LYS A 122 12.76 -13.85 3.10
N GLY A 123 12.22 -15.08 2.97
CA GLY A 123 10.78 -15.32 3.00
C GLY A 123 10.14 -14.83 4.30
N GLN A 124 10.71 -15.18 5.45
CA GLN A 124 10.21 -14.74 6.76
C GLN A 124 10.28 -13.21 6.94
N TYR A 125 11.32 -12.55 6.41
CA TYR A 125 11.36 -11.08 6.40
C TYR A 125 10.21 -10.50 5.58
N MET A 126 9.94 -11.04 4.38
CA MET A 126 8.83 -10.58 3.54
C MET A 126 7.48 -10.83 4.20
N VAL A 127 7.28 -11.97 4.88
CA VAL A 127 6.06 -12.24 5.65
C VAL A 127 5.82 -11.17 6.71
N ALA A 128 6.84 -10.83 7.51
CA ALA A 128 6.71 -9.82 8.55
C ALA A 128 6.35 -8.44 7.98
N ILE A 129 6.97 -8.06 6.85
CA ILE A 129 6.70 -6.79 6.17
C ILE A 129 5.27 -6.77 5.62
N TYR A 130 4.85 -7.80 4.88
CA TYR A 130 3.54 -7.81 4.23
C TYR A 130 2.39 -7.91 5.22
N ARG A 131 2.55 -8.63 6.33
CA ARG A 131 1.57 -8.61 7.42
C ARG A 131 1.47 -7.25 8.06
N GLY A 132 2.61 -6.62 8.34
CA GLY A 132 2.66 -5.25 8.85
C GLY A 132 1.91 -4.26 7.95
N LEU A 133 2.15 -4.34 6.64
CA LEU A 133 1.45 -3.52 5.65
C LEU A 133 -0.06 -3.80 5.63
N ALA A 134 -0.47 -5.07 5.60
CA ALA A 134 -1.89 -5.45 5.58
C ALA A 134 -2.63 -4.99 6.84
N THR A 135 -2.01 -5.12 8.02
CA THR A 135 -2.52 -4.61 9.29
C THR A 135 -2.63 -3.08 9.25
N ALA A 136 -1.58 -2.37 8.83
CA ALA A 136 -1.61 -0.91 8.73
C ALA A 136 -2.68 -0.41 7.75
N TYR A 137 -2.96 -1.14 6.67
CA TYR A 137 -4.07 -0.82 5.77
C TYR A 137 -5.43 -0.99 6.45
N ALA A 138 -5.65 -2.11 7.15
CA ALA A 138 -6.91 -2.35 7.86
C ALA A 138 -7.17 -1.30 8.94
N GLU A 139 -6.15 -0.95 9.73
CA GLU A 139 -6.24 0.09 10.75
C GLU A 139 -6.55 1.47 10.15
N ALA A 140 -5.82 1.86 9.09
CA ALA A 140 -6.05 3.15 8.44
C ALA A 140 -7.42 3.24 7.77
N ILE A 141 -7.94 2.12 7.23
CA ILE A 141 -9.31 2.07 6.68
C ILE A 141 -10.33 2.22 7.81
N GLY A 142 -10.16 1.50 8.93
CA GLY A 142 -11.05 1.64 10.09
C GLY A 142 -11.06 3.07 10.67
N ASP A 143 -9.90 3.72 10.73
CA ASP A 143 -9.80 5.14 11.09
C ASP A 143 -10.55 6.04 10.09
N LEU A 144 -10.38 5.81 8.79
CA LEU A 144 -11.05 6.57 7.74
C LEU A 144 -12.57 6.42 7.79
N GLU A 145 -13.06 5.19 7.97
CA GLU A 145 -14.49 4.89 8.15
C GLU A 145 -15.08 5.60 9.35
N ARG A 146 -14.36 5.58 10.50
CA ARG A 146 -14.76 6.28 11.72
C ARG A 146 -14.84 7.79 11.51
N VAL A 147 -13.83 8.39 10.87
CA VAL A 147 -13.75 9.84 10.65
C VAL A 147 -14.81 10.31 9.65
N LEU A 148 -15.11 9.52 8.62
CA LEU A 148 -16.07 9.88 7.58
C LEU A 148 -17.51 9.44 7.89
N GLY A 149 -17.71 8.54 8.85
CA GLY A 149 -19.02 7.97 9.16
C GLY A 149 -19.58 7.10 8.04
N VAL A 150 -18.72 6.41 7.29
CA VAL A 150 -19.08 5.55 6.15
C VAL A 150 -18.44 4.17 6.27
N SER A 151 -18.95 3.21 5.48
CA SER A 151 -18.30 1.91 5.27
C SER A 151 -17.91 1.74 3.81
N PHE A 152 -16.74 1.15 3.54
CA PHE A 152 -16.29 0.84 2.18
C PHE A 152 -16.68 -0.58 1.76
N ALA A 153 -16.92 -0.78 0.46
CA ALA A 153 -17.26 -2.10 -0.10
C ALA A 153 -16.08 -2.75 -0.85
N SER A 154 -15.13 -1.94 -1.30
CA SER A 154 -13.97 -2.40 -2.05
C SER A 154 -12.81 -1.43 -1.90
N LEU A 155 -11.60 -1.95 -2.12
CA LEU A 155 -10.34 -1.22 -2.08
C LEU A 155 -9.67 -1.29 -3.46
N ASN A 156 -9.39 -0.14 -4.06
CA ASN A 156 -8.62 -0.07 -5.32
C ASN A 156 -7.13 0.09 -5.01
N ILE A 157 -6.30 -0.90 -5.35
CA ILE A 157 -4.84 -0.79 -5.22
C ILE A 157 -4.25 -0.48 -6.60
N ILE A 158 -3.63 0.69 -6.73
CA ILE A 158 -3.05 1.18 -7.98
C ILE A 158 -1.55 1.39 -7.82
N GLY A 159 -0.82 1.56 -8.93
CA GLY A 159 0.63 1.79 -8.89
C GLY A 159 1.44 0.49 -8.92
N GLY A 160 2.77 0.62 -8.79
CA GLY A 160 3.70 -0.51 -8.88
C GLY A 160 3.42 -1.63 -7.90
N GLY A 161 2.97 -1.30 -6.69
CA GLY A 161 2.61 -2.25 -5.64
C GLY A 161 1.38 -3.09 -5.97
N SER A 162 0.52 -2.67 -6.92
CA SER A 162 -0.62 -3.48 -7.37
C SER A 162 -0.19 -4.81 -8.02
N LYS A 163 1.09 -4.97 -8.38
CA LYS A 163 1.66 -6.23 -8.89
C LYS A 163 1.93 -7.25 -7.78
N ASN A 164 2.03 -6.83 -6.52
CA ASN A 164 2.32 -7.73 -5.41
C ASN A 164 1.04 -8.49 -5.02
N GLU A 165 0.86 -9.67 -5.60
CA GLU A 165 -0.35 -10.46 -5.39
C GLU A 165 -0.49 -11.00 -3.97
N ILE A 166 0.62 -11.26 -3.27
CA ILE A 166 0.62 -11.72 -1.87
C ILE A 166 0.06 -10.61 -0.98
N LEU A 167 0.61 -9.40 -1.09
CA LEU A 167 0.15 -8.25 -0.33
C LEU A 167 -1.30 -7.87 -0.68
N ASN A 168 -1.68 -7.90 -1.96
CA ASN A 168 -3.06 -7.62 -2.36
C ASN A 168 -4.05 -8.59 -1.73
N GLN A 169 -3.71 -9.88 -1.69
CA GLN A 169 -4.53 -10.89 -1.05
C GLN A 169 -4.59 -10.70 0.46
N TRP A 170 -3.44 -10.54 1.13
CA TRP A 170 -3.41 -10.36 2.58
C TRP A 170 -4.08 -9.06 3.01
N ALA A 171 -4.04 -8.01 2.18
CA ALA A 171 -4.84 -6.80 2.39
C ALA A 171 -6.34 -7.10 2.28
N ALA A 172 -6.79 -7.90 1.31
CA ALA A 172 -8.20 -8.32 1.23
C ALA A 172 -8.61 -9.10 2.48
N ASP A 173 -7.76 -10.02 2.95
CA ASP A 173 -8.02 -10.84 4.13
C ASP A 173 -8.07 -9.98 5.41
N ALA A 174 -7.11 -9.07 5.60
CA ALA A 174 -7.03 -8.21 6.78
C ALA A 174 -8.13 -7.13 6.83
N THR A 175 -8.52 -6.59 5.68
CA THR A 175 -9.53 -5.52 5.59
C THR A 175 -10.95 -6.05 5.51
N GLY A 176 -11.14 -7.31 5.11
CA GLY A 176 -12.44 -7.85 4.75
C GLY A 176 -13.05 -7.25 3.48
N LEU A 177 -12.30 -6.43 2.73
CA LEU A 177 -12.75 -5.78 1.51
C LEU A 177 -12.37 -6.57 0.26
N THR A 178 -13.20 -6.49 -0.78
CA THR A 178 -12.76 -6.92 -2.11
C THR A 178 -11.70 -5.96 -2.63
N VAL A 179 -10.52 -6.49 -2.95
CA VAL A 179 -9.40 -5.71 -3.51
C VAL A 179 -9.43 -5.78 -5.04
N LEU A 180 -9.35 -4.62 -5.66
CA LEU A 180 -9.24 -4.41 -7.11
C LEU A 180 -7.85 -3.86 -7.41
N ALA A 181 -6.95 -4.73 -7.89
CA ALA A 181 -5.56 -4.37 -8.14
C ALA A 181 -5.34 -3.99 -9.62
N GLY A 182 -4.91 -2.75 -9.83
CA GLY A 182 -4.58 -2.16 -11.13
C GLY A 182 -5.33 -0.85 -11.40
N PRO A 183 -4.85 -0.05 -12.35
CA PRO A 183 -3.68 -0.29 -13.21
C PRO A 183 -2.35 0.00 -12.50
N VAL A 184 -1.28 -0.65 -13.00
CA VAL A 184 0.10 -0.42 -12.55
C VAL A 184 0.55 1.00 -12.87
N GLU A 185 0.30 1.45 -14.10
CA GLU A 185 0.76 2.76 -14.61
C GLU A 185 -0.22 3.89 -14.28
N ALA A 186 -0.79 3.87 -13.07
CA ALA A 186 -1.86 4.79 -12.68
C ALA A 186 -1.48 6.27 -12.79
N THR A 187 -0.23 6.63 -12.46
CA THR A 187 0.27 8.00 -12.62
C THR A 187 0.27 8.45 -14.08
N ALA A 188 0.79 7.61 -14.98
CA ALA A 188 0.86 7.93 -16.41
C ALA A 188 -0.55 8.01 -17.02
N LEU A 189 -1.42 7.06 -16.68
CA LEU A 189 -2.79 7.04 -17.16
C LEU A 189 -3.62 8.21 -16.63
N GLY A 190 -3.47 8.55 -15.34
CA GLY A 190 -4.12 9.71 -14.75
C GLY A 190 -3.67 11.03 -15.40
N ASN A 191 -2.39 11.14 -15.72
CA ASN A 191 -1.85 12.28 -16.46
C ASN A 191 -2.50 12.40 -17.86
N LEU A 192 -2.60 11.29 -18.61
CA LEU A 192 -3.24 11.27 -19.92
C LEU A 192 -4.73 11.65 -19.84
N ILE A 193 -5.47 11.13 -18.85
CA ILE A 193 -6.88 11.49 -18.64
C ILE A 193 -7.05 12.98 -18.41
N VAL A 194 -6.23 13.59 -17.55
CA VAL A 194 -6.33 15.02 -17.26
C VAL A 194 -6.06 15.85 -18.52
N GLN A 195 -5.09 15.45 -19.35
CA GLN A 195 -4.84 16.10 -20.64
C GLN A 195 -6.01 15.95 -21.61
N SER A 196 -6.53 14.73 -21.81
CA SER A 196 -7.68 14.48 -22.69
C SER A 196 -8.96 15.16 -22.20
N TRP A 197 -9.15 15.31 -20.89
CA TRP A 197 -10.25 16.10 -20.33
C TRP A 197 -10.08 17.58 -20.62
N ALA A 198 -8.87 18.12 -20.46
CA ALA A 198 -8.57 19.53 -20.75
C ALA A 198 -8.71 19.89 -22.25
N THR A 199 -8.47 18.94 -23.16
CA THR A 199 -8.66 19.11 -24.61
C THR A 199 -10.09 18.83 -25.09
N GLY A 200 -10.98 18.37 -24.20
CA GLY A 200 -12.37 18.02 -24.52
C GLY A 200 -12.55 16.68 -25.24
N GLU A 201 -11.50 15.85 -25.32
CA GLU A 201 -11.61 14.47 -25.81
C GLU A 201 -12.38 13.56 -24.85
N LEU A 202 -12.30 13.86 -23.54
CA LEU A 202 -13.13 13.26 -22.50
C LEU A 202 -14.06 14.32 -21.91
N ALA A 203 -15.33 13.98 -21.70
CA ALA A 203 -16.31 14.84 -21.07
C ALA A 203 -16.11 14.97 -19.55
N SER A 204 -15.45 14.00 -18.91
CA SER A 204 -15.17 14.03 -17.47
C SER A 204 -14.01 13.12 -17.06
N LEU A 205 -13.48 13.32 -15.85
CA LEU A 205 -12.55 12.36 -15.24
C LEU A 205 -13.19 10.99 -15.00
N GLN A 206 -14.50 10.94 -14.75
CA GLN A 206 -15.21 9.67 -14.54
C GLN A 206 -15.23 8.84 -15.83
N GLU A 207 -15.45 9.47 -16.98
CA GLU A 207 -15.35 8.80 -18.28
C GLU A 207 -13.95 8.21 -18.51
N GLY A 208 -12.90 8.95 -18.15
CA GLY A 208 -11.53 8.44 -18.18
C GLY A 208 -11.31 7.21 -17.27
N ARG A 209 -11.88 7.23 -16.06
CA ARG A 209 -11.82 6.08 -15.12
C ARG A 209 -12.54 4.86 -15.69
N ASP A 210 -13.71 5.05 -16.29
CA ASP A 210 -14.48 3.97 -16.92
C ASP A 210 -13.75 3.37 -18.13
N LEU A 211 -13.06 4.22 -18.90
CA LEU A 211 -12.19 3.80 -20.00
C LEU A 211 -11.01 2.97 -19.49
N ILE A 212 -10.31 3.41 -18.44
CA ILE A 212 -9.24 2.63 -17.81
C ILE A 212 -9.76 1.26 -17.37
N ARG A 213 -10.90 1.23 -16.68
CA ARG A 213 -11.49 -0.01 -16.16
C ARG A 213 -11.82 -1.00 -17.28
N THR A 214 -12.20 -0.49 -18.45
CA THR A 214 -12.53 -1.33 -19.62
C THR A 214 -11.27 -1.82 -20.35
N LEU A 215 -10.24 -0.98 -20.47
CA LEU A 215 -9.05 -1.28 -21.26
C LEU A 215 -7.95 -2.01 -20.50
N HIS A 216 -7.88 -1.84 -19.18
CA HIS A 216 -6.81 -2.41 -18.36
C HIS A 216 -7.28 -3.63 -17.57
N LYS A 217 -6.37 -4.59 -17.41
CA LYS A 217 -6.59 -5.73 -16.55
C LYS A 217 -6.54 -5.29 -15.09
N VAL A 218 -7.70 -5.35 -14.42
CA VAL A 218 -7.82 -5.27 -12.97
C VAL A 218 -7.96 -6.69 -12.43
N LYS A 219 -7.11 -7.07 -11.48
CA LYS A 219 -7.20 -8.37 -10.81
C LYS A 219 -8.00 -8.23 -9.53
N THR A 220 -8.97 -9.10 -9.33
CA THR A 220 -9.82 -9.11 -8.14
C THR A 220 -9.29 -10.11 -7.13
N PHE A 221 -9.16 -9.68 -5.88
CA PHE A 221 -8.86 -10.52 -4.72
C PHE A 221 -10.01 -10.41 -3.73
N THR A 222 -10.61 -11.55 -3.40
CA THR A 222 -11.68 -11.62 -2.39
C THR A 222 -11.08 -12.08 -1.06
N PRO A 223 -11.57 -11.56 0.08
CA PRO A 223 -11.13 -12.03 1.39
C PRO A 223 -11.30 -13.54 1.51
N ARG A 224 -10.28 -14.20 2.05
CA ARG A 224 -10.33 -15.63 2.41
C ARG A 224 -10.80 -15.74 3.85
N SER A 225 -11.77 -16.63 4.08
CA SER A 225 -12.31 -16.99 5.39
C SER A 225 -11.35 -17.85 6.20
#